data_AF-A0A956DH44-F1
#
_entry.id   AF-A0A956DH44-F1
#
_cell.length_a   1.000
_cell.length_b   1.000
_cell.length_c   1.000
_cell.angle_alpha   90.00
_cell.angle_beta   90.00
_cell.angle_gamma   90.00
#
_symmetry.space_group_name_H-M   'P 1'
#
loop_
_entity.id
_entity.type
_entity.pdbx_description
1 polymer ?
#
loop_
_entity_poly.entity_id
_entity_poly.type
_entity_poly.pdbx_seq_one_letter_code
_entity_poly.pdbx_strand_id
1 'polypeptide(L)'
;MRQTLAKFLGFGLVLAVFGCQVEDEPAVEDGYNDPEPEGEGVAFDEENPGADLGMGKADLPLTYEVPQDLPELSRPEIVVSLEGLTVHLFDRETGFSEVYPTGVGKRGSSGKSYTPTGFYKTHGDTDSTWYFIPRRYSPSYFGGFPFLRLNIENSQGHNTYGLHGPITYSCPDGASDCDLLDRQWFLKRGFVSHGCMRMDHEDIVDLYYMVASHPSVPVSIQTEPEVDGFGQVVDVDMSPAVPAIGEALRYGECGERPDPYEIDGRWTSRKCL
;
A
#
# COMPACT_ATOMS: atom_id res chain seq x y z
N MET A 1 -53.71 51.49 -32.55
CA MET A 1 -52.47 51.85 -31.84
C MET A 1 -52.64 51.61 -30.35
N ARG A 2 -52.16 50.49 -29.83
CA ARG A 2 -51.98 50.28 -28.38
C ARG A 2 -50.62 49.62 -28.20
N GLN A 3 -49.72 50.36 -27.56
CA GLN A 3 -48.37 49.92 -27.19
C GLN A 3 -48.47 49.03 -25.95
N THR A 4 -47.83 47.86 -26.00
CA THR A 4 -47.66 46.97 -24.84
C THR A 4 -46.22 47.09 -24.36
N LEU A 5 -46.06 47.64 -23.15
CA LEU A 5 -44.79 47.72 -22.42
C LEU A 5 -44.26 46.32 -22.09
N ALA A 6 -43.04 46.01 -22.52
CA ALA A 6 -42.28 44.87 -22.05
C ALA A 6 -41.56 45.23 -20.73
N LYS A 7 -41.89 44.51 -19.66
CA LYS A 7 -41.20 44.59 -18.36
C LYS A 7 -39.95 43.72 -18.41
N PHE A 8 -38.78 44.34 -18.30
CA PHE A 8 -37.52 43.67 -18.01
C PHE A 8 -37.51 43.21 -16.55
N LEU A 9 -37.50 41.89 -16.33
CA LEU A 9 -37.18 41.30 -15.03
C LEU A 9 -35.65 41.14 -14.95
N GLY A 10 -35.01 41.96 -14.13
CA GLY A 10 -33.59 41.80 -13.79
C GLY A 10 -33.42 40.63 -12.83
N PHE A 11 -32.73 39.58 -13.28
CA PHE A 11 -32.28 38.48 -12.43
C PHE A 11 -30.99 38.92 -11.73
N GLY A 12 -31.07 39.14 -10.41
CA GLY A 12 -29.90 39.36 -9.56
C GLY A 12 -29.17 38.04 -9.34
N LEU A 13 -27.95 37.92 -9.87
CA LEU A 13 -27.04 36.82 -9.61
C LEU A 13 -26.41 37.02 -8.22
N VAL A 14 -26.82 36.22 -7.24
CA VAL A 14 -26.19 36.16 -5.92
C VAL A 14 -25.05 35.15 -6.01
N LEU A 15 -23.80 35.64 -6.08
CA LEU A 15 -22.61 34.82 -5.86
C LEU A 15 -22.51 34.49 -4.37
N ALA A 16 -22.85 33.26 -3.98
CA ALA A 16 -22.48 32.72 -2.68
C ALA A 16 -20.99 32.31 -2.75
N VAL A 17 -20.13 33.12 -2.15
CA VAL A 17 -18.71 32.77 -1.93
C VAL A 17 -18.68 31.79 -0.75
N PHE A 18 -18.73 30.49 -1.04
CA PHE A 18 -18.38 29.47 -0.07
C PHE A 18 -16.87 29.54 0.15
N GLY A 19 -16.46 30.17 1.25
CA GLY A 19 -15.08 30.03 1.73
C GLY A 19 -14.90 28.59 2.19
N CYS A 20 -14.10 27.81 1.45
CA CYS A 20 -13.56 26.56 1.98
C CYS A 20 -12.74 26.91 3.23
N GLN A 21 -13.30 26.66 4.41
CA GLN A 21 -12.47 26.55 5.60
C GLN A 21 -11.65 25.28 5.40
N VAL A 22 -10.36 25.46 5.14
CA VAL A 22 -9.38 24.40 5.31
C VAL A 22 -9.41 24.11 6.81
N GLU A 23 -10.03 23.00 7.20
CA GLU A 23 -9.94 22.49 8.56
C GLU A 23 -8.46 22.18 8.79
N ASP A 24 -7.83 22.90 9.75
CA ASP A 24 -6.48 22.60 10.17
C ASP A 24 -6.45 21.13 10.60
N GLU A 25 -5.62 20.32 9.94
CA GLU A 25 -5.42 18.94 10.34
C GLU A 25 -5.04 18.90 11.82
N PRO A 26 -5.67 18.03 12.63
CA PRO A 26 -5.38 17.97 14.06
C PRO A 26 -3.87 17.75 14.25
N ALA A 27 -3.26 18.61 15.08
CA ALA A 27 -1.89 18.42 15.50
C ALA A 27 -1.72 16.97 15.99
N VAL A 28 -0.73 16.26 15.44
CA VAL A 28 -0.37 14.91 15.86
C VAL A 28 -0.24 14.93 17.39
N GLU A 29 -1.14 14.23 18.09
CA GLU A 29 -1.10 14.16 19.54
C GLU A 29 0.26 13.62 20.00
N ASP A 30 0.91 14.36 20.89
CA ASP A 30 2.09 13.92 21.62
C ASP A 30 1.73 12.65 22.42
N GLY A 31 2.12 11.47 21.94
CA GLY A 31 1.80 10.19 22.61
C GLY A 31 2.00 8.91 21.81
N TYR A 32 2.19 9.00 20.48
CA TYR A 32 2.40 7.82 19.63
C TYR A 32 3.88 7.56 19.34
N ASN A 33 4.26 6.28 19.33
CA ASN A 33 5.59 5.85 18.90
C ASN A 33 5.55 5.47 17.42
N ASP A 34 6.36 6.15 16.62
CA ASP A 34 6.56 5.89 15.18
C ASP A 34 8.06 5.76 14.92
N PRO A 35 8.71 4.73 15.52
CA PRO A 35 10.13 4.54 15.31
C PRO A 35 10.37 4.34 13.82
N GLU A 36 11.40 4.98 13.27
CA GLU A 36 11.92 4.68 11.94
C GLU A 36 13.45 4.75 12.01
N PRO A 37 14.14 3.72 12.51
CA PRO A 37 15.58 3.74 12.67
C PRO A 37 16.28 3.84 11.30
N GLU A 38 17.36 4.61 11.24
CA GLU A 38 18.20 4.69 10.04
C GLU A 38 18.89 3.33 9.80
N GLY A 39 18.77 2.81 8.58
CA GLY A 39 19.48 1.59 8.17
C GLY A 39 18.79 0.30 8.59
N GLU A 40 17.52 0.15 8.21
CA GLU A 40 16.79 -1.13 8.28
C GLU A 40 17.70 -2.29 7.83
N GLY A 41 17.78 -3.36 8.63
CA GLY A 41 18.74 -4.47 8.50
C GLY A 41 18.71 -5.28 7.21
N VAL A 42 18.13 -4.77 6.12
CA VAL A 42 17.91 -5.37 4.81
C VAL A 42 19.12 -6.16 4.30
N ALA A 43 20.34 -5.64 4.42
CA ALA A 43 21.54 -6.35 3.97
C ALA A 43 21.79 -7.63 4.76
N PHE A 44 21.72 -7.58 6.10
CA PHE A 44 21.86 -8.77 6.95
C PHE A 44 20.81 -9.82 6.60
N ASP A 45 19.63 -9.33 6.33
CA ASP A 45 18.41 -10.07 6.08
C ASP A 45 18.49 -10.81 4.72
N GLU A 46 18.97 -10.13 3.67
CA GLU A 46 19.34 -10.71 2.36
C GLU A 46 20.45 -11.76 2.50
N GLU A 47 21.43 -11.50 3.35
CA GLU A 47 22.59 -12.38 3.57
C GLU A 47 22.29 -13.59 4.47
N ASN A 48 21.24 -13.54 5.31
CA ASN A 48 20.96 -14.53 6.35
C ASN A 48 19.49 -15.01 6.37
N PRO A 49 18.96 -15.50 5.23
CA PRO A 49 17.54 -15.84 5.08
C PRO A 49 17.08 -17.02 5.96
N GLY A 50 18.02 -17.83 6.47
CA GLY A 50 17.78 -18.99 7.33
C GLY A 50 18.12 -18.80 8.81
N ALA A 51 18.52 -17.61 9.26
CA ALA A 51 18.86 -17.40 10.67
C ALA A 51 17.65 -17.67 11.60
N ASP A 52 17.93 -18.12 12.83
CA ASP A 52 16.95 -18.57 13.83
C ASP A 52 16.07 -17.42 14.37
N LEU A 53 14.81 -17.75 14.72
CA LEU A 53 13.78 -16.82 15.21
C LEU A 53 14.10 -16.28 16.62
N GLY A 54 14.86 -17.03 17.42
CA GLY A 54 15.26 -16.66 18.79
C GLY A 54 16.20 -15.45 18.91
N MET A 55 16.68 -14.90 17.78
CA MET A 55 17.47 -13.66 17.74
C MET A 55 16.63 -12.40 17.45
N GLY A 56 15.31 -12.49 17.58
CA GLY A 56 14.41 -11.44 17.18
C GLY A 56 14.24 -11.47 15.68
N LYS A 57 13.42 -12.41 15.17
CA LYS A 57 12.89 -12.36 13.80
C LYS A 57 11.37 -12.14 13.73
N ALA A 58 10.89 -11.41 12.72
CA ALA A 58 9.46 -11.21 12.39
C ALA A 58 8.77 -12.51 11.98
N ASP A 59 7.45 -12.60 12.15
CA ASP A 59 6.64 -13.83 12.28
C ASP A 59 6.87 -14.62 13.57
N LEU A 60 6.74 -13.90 14.69
CA LEU A 60 6.29 -14.55 15.91
C LEU A 60 4.75 -14.53 15.84
N PRO A 61 4.05 -15.67 15.66
CA PRO A 61 2.58 -15.76 15.70
C PRO A 61 2.06 -15.55 17.13
N LEU A 62 2.52 -14.47 17.75
CA LEU A 62 2.12 -13.94 19.04
C LEU A 62 1.25 -12.71 18.86
N THR A 63 1.29 -12.06 17.68
CA THR A 63 0.65 -10.75 17.43
C THR A 63 -0.48 -10.79 16.41
N TYR A 64 -0.70 -11.91 15.71
CA TYR A 64 -1.82 -12.07 14.78
C TYR A 64 -2.27 -13.53 14.68
N GLU A 65 -3.50 -13.74 14.24
CA GLU A 65 -4.05 -15.06 13.91
C GLU A 65 -3.88 -15.33 12.41
N VAL A 66 -3.49 -16.55 12.05
CA VAL A 66 -3.38 -16.95 10.64
C VAL A 66 -4.77 -17.24 10.09
N PRO A 67 -5.26 -16.50 9.08
CA PRO A 67 -6.56 -16.74 8.48
C PRO A 67 -6.64 -18.16 7.90
N GLN A 68 -7.75 -18.84 8.14
CA GLN A 68 -7.98 -20.22 7.64
C GLN A 68 -8.92 -20.28 6.44
N ASP A 69 -9.75 -19.25 6.24
CA ASP A 69 -10.85 -19.23 5.30
C ASP A 69 -10.69 -18.10 4.26
N LEU A 70 -9.52 -18.05 3.61
CA LEU A 70 -9.26 -17.09 2.53
C LEU A 70 -9.74 -17.60 1.17
N PRO A 71 -10.24 -16.73 0.29
CA PRO A 71 -10.59 -17.13 -1.07
C PRO A 71 -9.35 -17.59 -1.84
N GLU A 72 -9.50 -18.64 -2.64
CA GLU A 72 -8.45 -19.07 -3.56
C GLU A 72 -8.38 -18.10 -4.74
N LEU A 73 -7.16 -17.62 -5.04
CA LEU A 73 -6.87 -16.80 -6.21
C LEU A 73 -6.24 -17.68 -7.29
N SER A 74 -6.38 -17.27 -8.55
CA SER A 74 -5.73 -17.87 -9.72
C SER A 74 -4.60 -16.97 -10.21
N ARG A 75 -4.89 -15.68 -10.44
CA ARG A 75 -3.98 -14.71 -11.06
C ARG A 75 -4.06 -13.35 -10.36
N PRO A 76 -3.67 -13.27 -9.08
CA PRO A 76 -3.74 -12.03 -8.32
C PRO A 76 -2.91 -10.91 -8.94
N GLU A 77 -3.39 -9.68 -8.83
CA GLU A 77 -2.70 -8.46 -9.21
C GLU A 77 -2.85 -7.44 -8.07
N ILE A 78 -1.78 -6.69 -7.78
CA ILE A 78 -1.80 -5.61 -6.79
C ILE A 78 -1.62 -4.28 -7.50
N VAL A 79 -2.39 -3.28 -7.08
CA VAL A 79 -2.23 -1.88 -7.46
C VAL A 79 -2.04 -1.05 -6.20
N VAL A 80 -1.10 -0.13 -6.24
CA VAL A 80 -0.84 0.84 -5.17
C VAL A 80 -1.03 2.23 -5.74
N SER A 81 -1.94 3.00 -5.15
CA SER A 81 -2.12 4.41 -5.46
C SER A 81 -1.53 5.28 -4.35
N LEU A 82 -0.55 6.11 -4.69
CA LEU A 82 0.14 6.95 -3.70
C LEU A 82 -0.73 8.11 -3.22
N GLU A 83 -1.44 8.79 -4.11
CA GLU A 83 -2.37 9.87 -3.76
C GLU A 83 -3.72 9.34 -3.29
N GLY A 84 -4.15 8.16 -3.74
CA GLY A 84 -5.33 7.47 -3.22
C GLY A 84 -5.12 6.85 -1.85
N LEU A 85 -3.86 6.60 -1.46
CA LEU A 85 -3.51 5.92 -0.21
C LEU A 85 -4.23 4.57 -0.07
N THR A 86 -4.24 3.81 -1.17
CA THR A 86 -4.87 2.49 -1.29
C THR A 86 -3.91 1.43 -1.84
N VAL A 87 -4.15 0.19 -1.40
CA VAL A 87 -3.63 -1.04 -2.01
C VAL A 87 -4.84 -1.85 -2.46
N HIS A 88 -4.98 -2.08 -3.76
CA HIS A 88 -6.06 -2.88 -4.34
C HIS A 88 -5.50 -4.23 -4.77
N LEU A 89 -5.96 -5.31 -4.14
CA LEU A 89 -5.72 -6.69 -4.56
C LEU A 89 -6.94 -7.18 -5.35
N PHE A 90 -6.72 -7.65 -6.56
CA PHE A 90 -7.80 -8.23 -7.36
C PHE A 90 -7.34 -9.42 -8.18
N ASP A 91 -8.31 -10.21 -8.62
CA ASP A 91 -8.10 -11.32 -9.55
C ASP A 91 -9.22 -11.32 -10.59
N ARG A 92 -8.82 -11.12 -11.85
CA ARG A 92 -9.75 -11.04 -12.98
C ARG A 92 -10.42 -12.36 -13.32
N GLU A 93 -9.81 -13.48 -12.94
CA GLU A 93 -10.31 -14.83 -13.22
C GLU A 93 -11.39 -15.25 -12.22
N THR A 94 -11.16 -14.97 -10.93
CA THR A 94 -12.13 -15.30 -9.87
C THR A 94 -13.15 -14.18 -9.64
N GLY A 95 -12.85 -12.96 -10.08
CA GLY A 95 -13.65 -11.76 -9.80
C GLY A 95 -13.41 -11.21 -8.39
N PHE A 96 -12.38 -11.68 -7.68
CA PHE A 96 -11.99 -11.16 -6.38
C PHE A 96 -11.50 -9.70 -6.49
N SER A 97 -11.86 -8.88 -5.50
CA SER A 97 -11.44 -7.48 -5.39
C SER A 97 -11.56 -7.03 -3.94
N GLU A 98 -10.46 -6.52 -3.39
CA GLU A 98 -10.39 -5.99 -2.03
C GLU A 98 -9.45 -4.76 -2.00
N VAL A 99 -9.87 -3.70 -1.30
CA VAL A 99 -9.14 -2.42 -1.26
C VAL A 99 -8.77 -2.06 0.17
N TYR A 100 -7.47 -2.05 0.44
CA TYR A 100 -6.91 -1.75 1.75
C TYR A 100 -6.43 -0.30 1.85
N PRO A 101 -6.59 0.35 3.02
CA PRO A 101 -5.91 1.60 3.30
C PRO A 101 -4.38 1.38 3.40
N THR A 102 -3.60 2.38 3.01
CA THR A 102 -2.14 2.35 3.22
C THR A 102 -1.56 3.71 3.61
N GLY A 103 -0.45 3.70 4.34
CA GLY A 103 0.53 4.77 4.39
C GLY A 103 1.63 4.51 3.37
N VAL A 104 2.20 5.55 2.77
CA VAL A 104 3.20 5.45 1.69
C VAL A 104 4.45 6.25 2.02
N GLY A 105 5.50 6.11 1.20
CA GLY A 105 6.76 6.82 1.39
C GLY A 105 6.58 8.34 1.44
N LYS A 106 7.24 8.99 2.41
CA LYS A 106 7.32 10.44 2.57
C LYS A 106 7.68 11.13 1.27
N ARG A 107 7.22 12.37 1.11
CA ARG A 107 7.65 13.21 0.00
C ARG A 107 9.01 13.82 0.31
N GLY A 108 9.95 13.68 -0.63
CA GLY A 108 11.21 14.38 -0.57
C GLY A 108 11.06 15.87 -0.88
N SER A 109 12.17 16.61 -0.87
CA SER A 109 12.20 18.04 -1.20
C SER A 109 11.75 18.37 -2.63
N SER A 110 11.75 17.38 -3.53
CA SER A 110 11.21 17.50 -4.89
C SER A 110 9.69 17.36 -4.99
N GLY A 111 9.01 17.04 -3.87
CA GLY A 111 7.59 16.71 -3.85
C GLY A 111 7.25 15.28 -4.28
N LYS A 112 8.23 14.51 -4.77
CA LYS A 112 8.04 13.09 -5.13
C LYS A 112 8.09 12.19 -3.89
N SER A 113 7.26 11.16 -3.85
CA SER A 113 7.32 10.11 -2.83
C SER A 113 8.66 9.35 -2.89
N TYR A 114 9.14 8.88 -1.75
CA TYR A 114 10.21 7.90 -1.67
C TYR A 114 9.79 6.50 -2.14
N THR A 115 8.48 6.20 -2.16
CA THR A 115 7.95 5.03 -2.84
C THR A 115 8.05 5.24 -4.36
N PRO A 116 8.81 4.41 -5.09
CA PRO A 116 8.96 4.61 -6.52
C PRO A 116 7.72 4.10 -7.28
N THR A 117 7.34 4.82 -8.33
CA THR A 117 6.27 4.40 -9.26
C THR A 117 6.83 3.49 -10.35
N GLY A 118 6.05 2.50 -10.74
CA GLY A 118 6.52 1.46 -11.65
C GLY A 118 5.71 0.18 -11.63
N PHE A 119 6.23 -0.77 -12.38
CA PHE A 119 5.77 -2.15 -12.41
C PHE A 119 6.80 -3.02 -11.64
N TYR A 120 6.46 -3.50 -10.44
CA TYR A 120 7.25 -4.37 -9.54
C TYR A 120 6.54 -5.62 -8.99
N LYS A 121 7.24 -6.70 -8.68
CA LYS A 121 6.61 -7.98 -8.35
C LYS A 121 7.03 -8.40 -6.97
N THR A 122 6.19 -9.22 -6.35
CA THR A 122 6.65 -10.06 -5.25
C THR A 122 7.68 -11.06 -5.77
N HIS A 123 8.28 -11.84 -4.90
CA HIS A 123 9.31 -12.80 -5.31
C HIS A 123 8.76 -13.95 -6.13
N GLY A 124 9.57 -14.49 -7.04
CA GLY A 124 9.21 -15.68 -7.82
C GLY A 124 9.39 -17.01 -7.10
N ASP A 125 10.05 -17.02 -5.94
CA ASP A 125 10.19 -18.21 -5.13
C ASP A 125 9.34 -18.05 -3.86
N THR A 126 8.21 -18.76 -3.82
CA THR A 126 7.27 -18.84 -2.69
C THR A 126 7.88 -19.57 -1.49
N ASP A 127 8.89 -20.42 -1.72
CA ASP A 127 9.63 -21.12 -0.66
C ASP A 127 10.74 -20.23 -0.07
N SER A 128 11.06 -19.12 -0.75
CA SER A 128 12.00 -18.11 -0.26
C SER A 128 11.35 -17.25 0.82
N THR A 129 11.40 -17.78 2.05
CA THR A 129 10.99 -17.09 3.29
C THR A 129 11.66 -15.73 3.49
N TRP A 130 12.74 -15.45 2.75
CA TRP A 130 13.38 -14.14 2.72
C TRP A 130 12.45 -13.04 2.21
N TYR A 131 11.78 -13.28 1.09
CA TYR A 131 10.96 -12.27 0.44
C TYR A 131 9.55 -12.16 1.03
N PHE A 132 9.11 -13.23 1.69
CA PHE A 132 7.82 -13.33 2.38
C PHE A 132 7.92 -13.08 3.90
N ILE A 133 9.11 -12.79 4.43
CA ILE A 133 9.37 -12.29 5.80
C ILE A 133 8.77 -13.08 6.98
N PRO A 134 8.70 -14.42 6.98
CA PRO A 134 8.64 -15.11 8.26
C PRO A 134 9.95 -15.00 9.08
N ARG A 135 10.94 -14.18 8.64
CA ARG A 135 12.35 -14.28 9.08
C ARG A 135 13.17 -12.98 9.11
N ARG A 136 12.57 -11.78 9.11
CA ARG A 136 13.33 -10.49 9.18
C ARG A 136 14.02 -10.30 10.52
N TYR A 137 15.29 -9.89 10.52
CA TYR A 137 16.09 -9.45 11.67
C TYR A 137 15.70 -8.02 12.10
N SER A 138 14.55 -7.91 12.78
CA SER A 138 14.06 -6.81 13.65
C SER A 138 12.51 -6.86 13.74
N PRO A 139 11.91 -7.91 14.32
CA PRO A 139 10.46 -8.15 14.42
C PRO A 139 9.73 -7.02 15.09
N SER A 140 10.31 -6.53 16.19
CA SER A 140 9.67 -5.56 17.07
C SER A 140 9.41 -4.24 16.36
N TYR A 141 10.15 -3.96 15.29
CA TYR A 141 9.93 -2.78 14.47
C TYR A 141 8.62 -2.85 13.67
N PHE A 142 8.28 -4.02 13.13
CA PHE A 142 7.06 -4.25 12.34
C PHE A 142 5.96 -4.98 13.12
N GLY A 143 6.00 -4.96 14.46
CA GLY A 143 5.01 -5.66 15.29
C GLY A 143 4.98 -7.18 15.13
N GLY A 144 5.98 -7.77 14.48
CA GLY A 144 5.97 -9.19 14.12
C GLY A 144 5.07 -9.53 12.92
N PHE A 145 4.41 -8.55 12.29
CA PHE A 145 3.51 -8.76 11.14
C PHE A 145 4.26 -9.18 9.87
N PRO A 146 3.56 -9.77 8.89
CA PRO A 146 4.13 -10.11 7.61
C PRO A 146 4.69 -8.88 6.88
N PHE A 147 5.64 -9.12 5.99
CA PHE A 147 6.14 -8.12 5.06
C PHE A 147 6.32 -8.79 3.69
N LEU A 148 5.64 -8.21 2.71
CA LEU A 148 5.67 -8.64 1.33
C LEU A 148 6.69 -7.79 0.56
N ARG A 149 7.89 -8.33 0.34
CA ARG A 149 8.96 -7.61 -0.34
C ARG A 149 8.73 -7.52 -1.84
N LEU A 150 9.11 -6.40 -2.42
CA LEU A 150 9.02 -6.14 -3.85
C LEU A 150 10.41 -6.14 -4.48
N ASN A 151 10.50 -6.49 -5.76
CA ASN A 151 11.75 -6.48 -6.54
C ASN A 151 12.17 -5.06 -7.00
N ILE A 152 12.19 -4.14 -6.03
CA ILE A 152 12.56 -2.75 -6.21
C ILE A 152 13.93 -2.57 -5.59
N GLU A 153 14.94 -2.37 -6.44
CA GLU A 153 16.29 -2.12 -5.98
C GLU A 153 16.49 -0.63 -5.61
N ASN A 154 17.12 -0.41 -4.48
CA ASN A 154 17.66 0.90 -4.10
C ASN A 154 18.94 1.21 -4.90
N SER A 155 19.60 2.34 -4.61
CA SER A 155 20.85 2.73 -5.27
C SER A 155 22.04 1.80 -5.03
N GLN A 156 21.92 0.88 -4.07
CA GLN A 156 22.94 -0.11 -3.71
C GLN A 156 22.62 -1.51 -4.29
N GLY A 157 21.49 -1.67 -5.00
CA GLY A 157 21.08 -2.96 -5.56
C GLY A 157 20.32 -3.86 -4.57
N HIS A 158 19.93 -3.35 -3.39
CA HIS A 158 19.18 -4.12 -2.39
C HIS A 158 17.67 -3.92 -2.56
N ASN A 159 16.88 -4.96 -2.32
CA ASN A 159 15.43 -4.94 -2.51
C ASN A 159 14.74 -4.36 -1.26
N THR A 160 14.82 -3.06 -1.03
CA THR A 160 14.43 -2.47 0.28
C THR A 160 12.94 -2.21 0.46
N TYR A 161 12.13 -2.28 -0.61
CA TYR A 161 10.73 -1.85 -0.58
C TYR A 161 9.78 -3.03 -0.41
N GLY A 162 8.62 -2.77 0.21
CA GLY A 162 7.55 -3.75 0.30
C GLY A 162 6.28 -3.21 0.93
N LEU A 163 5.33 -4.12 1.13
CA LEU A 163 4.12 -3.91 1.92
C LEU A 163 4.34 -4.55 3.29
N HIS A 164 3.95 -3.89 4.37
CA HIS A 164 4.10 -4.44 5.71
C HIS A 164 3.06 -3.90 6.67
N GLY A 165 2.89 -4.57 7.82
CA GLY A 165 1.99 -4.13 8.87
C GLY A 165 2.40 -2.78 9.48
N PRO A 166 1.62 -2.26 10.42
CA PRO A 166 1.91 -0.98 11.05
C PRO A 166 3.24 -1.02 11.82
N ILE A 167 3.93 0.12 11.83
CA ILE A 167 5.07 0.36 12.74
C ILE A 167 4.71 1.36 13.84
N THR A 168 3.54 1.99 13.72
CA THR A 168 3.04 2.96 14.67
C THR A 168 2.22 2.22 15.74
N TYR A 169 2.47 2.57 17.00
CA TYR A 169 1.77 1.97 18.12
C TYR A 169 1.58 2.95 19.29
N SER A 170 0.60 2.66 20.13
CA SER A 170 0.49 3.22 21.47
C SER A 170 0.81 2.15 22.51
N CYS A 171 1.14 2.59 23.72
CA CYS A 171 1.35 1.73 24.87
C CYS A 171 0.28 1.96 25.93
N PRO A 172 0.03 0.96 26.81
CA PRO A 172 -0.85 1.14 27.96
C PRO A 172 -0.46 2.36 28.79
N ASP A 173 -1.46 3.07 29.30
CA ASP A 173 -1.32 4.27 30.12
C ASP A 173 -0.54 5.43 29.46
N GLY A 174 -0.36 5.41 28.13
CA GLY A 174 0.39 6.43 27.39
C GLY A 174 1.89 6.37 27.61
N ALA A 175 2.43 5.21 28.00
CA ALA A 175 3.86 5.03 28.16
C ALA A 175 4.62 5.26 26.83
N SER A 176 5.86 5.76 26.92
CA SER A 176 6.69 5.97 25.74
C SER A 176 7.27 4.68 25.16
N ASP A 177 7.23 3.57 25.89
CA ASP A 177 7.62 2.25 25.40
C ASP A 177 6.92 1.15 26.23
N CYS A 178 6.74 0.00 25.62
CA CYS A 178 6.10 -1.18 26.20
C CYS A 178 6.54 -2.43 25.43
N ASP A 179 6.37 -3.59 26.07
CA ASP A 179 6.70 -4.87 25.47
C ASP A 179 5.91 -5.09 24.18
N LEU A 180 6.50 -5.83 23.24
CA LEU A 180 5.93 -6.05 21.91
C LEU A 180 4.46 -6.51 21.93
N LEU A 181 4.09 -7.31 22.93
CA LEU A 181 2.74 -7.87 23.10
C LEU A 181 1.75 -6.88 23.71
N ASP A 182 2.23 -5.82 24.36
CA ASP A 182 1.40 -4.79 24.98
C ASP A 182 1.12 -3.62 24.03
N ARG A 183 1.79 -3.58 22.88
CA ARG A 183 1.64 -2.53 21.88
C ARG A 183 0.30 -2.63 21.18
N GLN A 184 -0.40 -1.50 21.11
CA GLN A 184 -1.60 -1.35 20.31
C GLN A 184 -1.21 -0.76 18.96
N TRP A 185 -1.07 -1.65 17.97
CA TRP A 185 -0.65 -1.32 16.62
C TRP A 185 -1.77 -0.67 15.83
N PHE A 186 -1.45 0.33 15.01
CA PHE A 186 -2.43 0.95 14.12
C PHE A 186 -1.79 1.55 12.86
N LEU A 187 -2.55 1.58 11.78
CA LEU A 187 -2.13 2.22 10.54
C LEU A 187 -2.13 3.75 10.67
N LYS A 188 -0.96 4.37 10.44
CA LYS A 188 -0.87 5.80 10.12
C LYS A 188 -0.92 6.01 8.60
N ARG A 189 -2.04 6.54 8.10
CA ARG A 189 -2.22 6.87 6.67
C ARG A 189 -1.44 8.12 6.28
N GLY A 190 -1.17 8.27 4.98
CA GLY A 190 -0.47 9.43 4.40
C GLY A 190 0.97 9.12 3.96
N PHE A 191 1.70 10.18 3.57
CA PHE A 191 3.10 10.10 3.12
C PHE A 191 4.04 10.07 4.34
N VAL A 192 4.09 8.96 5.05
CA VAL A 192 4.71 8.83 6.39
C VAL A 192 5.84 7.80 6.49
N SER A 193 6.08 6.98 5.46
CA SER A 193 7.07 5.89 5.46
C SER A 193 8.43 6.30 4.86
N HIS A 194 9.50 5.54 5.08
CA HIS A 194 10.75 5.69 4.33
C HIS A 194 10.74 5.12 2.90
N GLY A 195 9.61 4.56 2.45
CA GLY A 195 9.43 4.14 1.06
C GLY A 195 8.52 2.93 0.88
N CYS A 196 8.32 2.15 1.93
CA CYS A 196 7.39 1.02 1.93
C CYS A 196 5.93 1.46 2.06
N MET A 197 5.01 0.56 1.73
CA MET A 197 3.59 0.69 1.99
C MET A 197 3.27 0.10 3.37
N ARG A 198 2.78 0.94 4.28
CA ARG A 198 2.30 0.53 5.61
C ARG A 198 0.83 0.19 5.50
N MET A 199 0.44 -0.99 5.92
CA MET A 199 -0.95 -1.45 5.95
C MET A 199 -1.43 -1.59 7.39
N ASP A 200 -2.73 -1.72 7.58
CA ASP A 200 -3.26 -2.17 8.86
C ASP A 200 -2.81 -3.61 9.16
N HIS A 201 -2.86 -4.01 10.43
CA HIS A 201 -2.33 -5.28 10.88
C HIS A 201 -3.14 -6.47 10.40
N GLU A 202 -4.47 -6.37 10.36
CA GLU A 202 -5.33 -7.42 9.81
C GLU A 202 -5.18 -7.48 8.28
N ASP A 203 -5.19 -6.31 7.63
CA ASP A 203 -5.08 -6.17 6.18
C ASP A 203 -3.80 -6.78 5.60
N ILE A 204 -2.64 -6.54 6.23
CA ILE A 204 -1.38 -7.12 5.74
C ILE A 204 -1.36 -8.64 5.89
N VAL A 205 -2.00 -9.17 6.94
CA VAL A 205 -2.05 -10.61 7.20
C VAL A 205 -2.91 -11.27 6.13
N ASP A 206 -4.09 -10.73 5.86
CA ASP A 206 -4.97 -11.23 4.80
C ASP A 206 -4.31 -11.14 3.42
N LEU A 207 -3.79 -9.96 3.05
CA LEU A 207 -3.10 -9.78 1.78
C LEU A 207 -1.93 -10.76 1.64
N TYR A 208 -1.13 -10.90 2.70
CA TYR A 208 0.02 -11.82 2.70
C TYR A 208 -0.41 -13.26 2.43
N TYR A 209 -1.35 -13.79 3.21
CA TYR A 209 -1.74 -15.20 3.08
C TYR A 209 -2.51 -15.48 1.79
N MET A 210 -3.23 -14.50 1.23
CA MET A 210 -3.84 -14.63 -0.09
C MET A 210 -2.82 -14.71 -1.22
N VAL A 211 -1.67 -14.03 -1.11
CA VAL A 211 -0.66 -14.01 -2.17
C VAL A 211 0.54 -14.94 -1.93
N ALA A 212 0.67 -15.54 -0.74
CA ALA A 212 1.84 -16.33 -0.35
C ALA A 212 2.05 -17.59 -1.21
N SER A 213 0.97 -18.17 -1.76
CA SER A 213 1.02 -19.31 -2.68
C SER A 213 1.33 -18.91 -4.13
N HIS A 214 1.38 -17.61 -4.44
CA HIS A 214 1.54 -17.10 -5.79
C HIS A 214 2.96 -16.56 -6.03
N PRO A 215 3.76 -17.22 -6.87
CA PRO A 215 5.07 -16.70 -7.24
C PRO A 215 4.94 -15.46 -8.12
N SER A 216 5.71 -14.42 -7.82
CA SER A 216 5.82 -13.20 -8.63
C SER A 216 4.50 -12.47 -8.87
N VAL A 217 3.70 -12.28 -7.81
CA VAL A 217 2.48 -11.46 -7.89
C VAL A 217 2.82 -10.07 -8.42
N PRO A 218 2.21 -9.66 -9.54
CA PRO A 218 2.46 -8.37 -10.16
C PRO A 218 1.93 -7.21 -9.31
N VAL A 219 2.73 -6.16 -9.12
CA VAL A 219 2.40 -4.95 -8.35
C VAL A 219 2.64 -3.70 -9.21
N SER A 220 1.58 -2.93 -9.47
CA SER A 220 1.70 -1.63 -10.14
C SER A 220 1.63 -0.51 -9.12
N ILE A 221 2.59 0.39 -9.11
CA ILE A 221 2.61 1.55 -8.22
C ILE A 221 2.48 2.82 -9.06
N GLN A 222 1.44 3.61 -8.81
CA GLN A 222 1.16 4.84 -9.53
C GLN A 222 0.97 6.03 -8.58
N THR A 223 1.19 7.24 -9.08
CA THR A 223 0.98 8.45 -8.28
C THR A 223 -0.51 8.69 -8.05
N GLU A 224 -1.29 8.70 -9.13
CA GLU A 224 -2.70 9.11 -9.13
C GLU A 224 -3.61 8.12 -8.39
N PRO A 225 -4.79 8.56 -7.92
CA PRO A 225 -5.88 7.67 -7.52
C PRO A 225 -6.16 6.64 -8.63
N GLU A 226 -6.30 5.37 -8.26
CA GLU A 226 -6.76 4.34 -9.19
C GLU A 226 -8.20 4.64 -9.61
N VAL A 227 -8.53 4.32 -10.86
CA VAL A 227 -9.90 4.38 -11.37
C VAL A 227 -10.31 3.02 -11.90
N ASP A 228 -11.53 2.59 -11.58
CA ASP A 228 -12.08 1.32 -12.03
C ASP A 228 -12.54 1.35 -13.50
N GLY A 229 -13.06 0.23 -14.00
CA GLY A 229 -13.59 0.12 -15.37
C GLY A 229 -14.78 1.04 -15.68
N PHE A 230 -15.41 1.64 -14.67
CA PHE A 230 -16.46 2.64 -14.81
C PHE A 230 -15.96 4.08 -14.66
N GLY A 231 -14.66 4.27 -14.43
CA GLY A 231 -14.03 5.56 -14.20
C GLY A 231 -14.28 6.13 -12.79
N GLN A 232 -14.70 5.29 -11.84
CA GLN A 232 -14.84 5.68 -10.44
C GLN A 232 -13.50 5.57 -9.74
N VAL A 233 -13.18 6.52 -8.86
CA VAL A 233 -11.98 6.44 -8.03
C VAL A 233 -12.11 5.24 -7.10
N VAL A 234 -11.11 4.37 -7.08
CA VAL A 234 -11.00 3.26 -6.15
C VAL A 234 -10.57 3.79 -4.79
N ASP A 235 -11.40 3.57 -3.78
CA ASP A 235 -11.15 3.94 -2.38
C ASP A 235 -11.53 2.76 -1.46
N VAL A 236 -11.18 2.88 -0.18
CA VAL A 236 -11.58 1.93 0.86
C VAL A 236 -13.10 1.81 0.96
N ASP A 237 -13.59 0.66 1.42
CA ASP A 237 -15.03 0.33 1.53
C ASP A 237 -15.80 0.27 0.19
N MET A 238 -15.10 0.32 -0.94
CA MET A 238 -15.68 0.10 -2.25
C MET A 238 -15.52 -1.35 -2.70
N SER A 239 -16.38 -1.78 -3.63
CA SER A 239 -16.16 -2.98 -4.44
C SER A 239 -15.88 -2.56 -5.88
N PRO A 240 -14.63 -2.23 -6.23
CA PRO A 240 -14.27 -1.80 -7.58
C PRO A 240 -14.71 -2.79 -8.64
N ALA A 241 -15.06 -2.27 -9.82
CA ALA A 241 -15.25 -3.12 -10.98
C ALA A 241 -13.91 -3.77 -11.37
N VAL A 242 -13.83 -5.11 -11.23
CA VAL A 242 -12.66 -5.86 -11.68
C VAL A 242 -12.58 -5.78 -13.20
N PRO A 243 -11.44 -5.33 -13.76
CA PRO A 243 -11.26 -5.29 -15.20
C PRO A 243 -11.39 -6.67 -15.85
N ALA A 244 -11.86 -6.71 -17.09
CA ALA A 244 -11.97 -7.98 -17.80
C ALA A 244 -10.59 -8.61 -18.08
N ILE A 245 -10.55 -9.93 -18.20
CA ILE A 245 -9.35 -10.65 -18.67
C ILE A 245 -8.97 -10.11 -20.05
N GLY A 246 -7.70 -9.70 -20.21
CA GLY A 246 -7.18 -9.13 -21.45
C GLY A 246 -7.52 -7.65 -21.66
N GLU A 247 -8.26 -7.02 -20.74
CA GLU A 247 -8.45 -5.57 -20.76
C GLU A 247 -7.13 -4.86 -20.44
N ALA A 248 -6.75 -3.93 -21.32
CA ALA A 248 -5.56 -3.11 -21.13
C ALA A 248 -5.78 -2.12 -19.98
N LEU A 249 -4.94 -2.21 -18.96
CA LEU A 249 -4.98 -1.28 -17.83
C LEU A 249 -4.01 -0.14 -18.04
N ARG A 250 -4.43 1.08 -17.68
CA ARG A 250 -3.59 2.29 -17.77
C ARG A 250 -3.31 2.82 -16.37
N TYR A 251 -2.03 3.02 -16.08
CA TYR A 251 -1.55 3.47 -14.78
C TYR A 251 -0.87 4.82 -14.93
N GLY A 252 -1.62 5.91 -14.74
CA GLY A 252 -1.08 7.26 -14.71
C GLY A 252 -0.02 7.55 -15.79
N GLU A 253 1.11 8.09 -15.34
CA GLU A 253 2.29 8.39 -16.17
C GLU A 253 3.03 7.13 -16.69
N CYS A 254 2.79 5.96 -16.10
CA CYS A 254 3.38 4.69 -16.52
C CYS A 254 2.80 4.18 -17.84
N GLY A 255 1.61 4.66 -18.22
CA GLY A 255 0.91 4.28 -19.45
C GLY A 255 0.26 2.90 -19.33
N GLU A 256 0.21 2.19 -20.45
CA GLU A 256 -0.41 0.87 -20.52
C GLU A 256 0.45 -0.17 -19.79
N ARG A 257 -0.17 -0.88 -18.85
CA ARG A 257 0.45 -2.00 -18.14
C ARG A 257 0.59 -3.18 -19.09
N PRO A 258 1.80 -3.74 -19.23
CA PRO A 258 1.99 -5.02 -19.93
C PRO A 258 1.18 -6.13 -19.25
N ASP A 259 0.64 -7.09 -20.00
CA ASP A 259 0.04 -8.28 -19.40
C ASP A 259 1.11 -8.96 -18.54
N PRO A 260 0.92 -9.01 -17.21
CA PRO A 260 1.97 -9.48 -16.33
C PRO A 260 2.20 -11.00 -16.39
N TYR A 261 1.36 -11.72 -17.15
CA TYR A 261 1.41 -13.18 -17.29
C TYR A 261 1.68 -13.65 -18.72
N GLU A 262 1.95 -12.75 -19.66
CA GLU A 262 2.37 -13.15 -21.01
C GLU A 262 3.71 -13.92 -20.97
N ILE A 263 3.72 -15.09 -21.62
CA ILE A 263 4.73 -16.17 -21.51
C ILE A 263 6.14 -15.74 -21.96
N ASP A 264 6.27 -14.63 -22.69
CA ASP A 264 7.56 -14.13 -23.19
C ASP A 264 8.38 -13.33 -22.16
N GLY A 265 7.94 -13.37 -20.90
CA GLY A 265 8.88 -13.56 -19.79
C GLY A 265 9.89 -12.44 -19.66
N ARG A 266 9.42 -11.21 -19.46
CA ARG A 266 10.19 -10.18 -18.78
C ARG A 266 9.26 -9.05 -18.36
N TRP A 267 8.50 -9.33 -17.31
CA TRP A 267 8.09 -8.27 -16.43
C TRP A 267 9.33 -7.76 -15.69
N THR A 268 10.14 -6.97 -16.40
CA THR A 268 11.32 -6.29 -15.88
C THR A 268 10.82 -5.11 -15.06
N SER A 269 11.29 -5.00 -13.82
CA SER A 269 11.02 -3.83 -12.99
C SER A 269 11.26 -2.57 -13.81
N ARG A 270 10.19 -1.83 -14.12
CA ARG A 270 10.25 -0.61 -14.93
C ARG A 270 9.74 0.53 -14.08
N LYS A 271 10.62 1.47 -13.77
CA LYS A 271 10.23 2.76 -13.19
C LYS A 271 9.51 3.59 -14.24
N CYS A 272 8.47 4.29 -13.83
CA CYS A 272 7.82 5.29 -14.66
C CYS A 272 8.73 6.53 -14.74
N LEU A 273 8.70 7.23 -15.88
CA LEU A 273 9.60 8.36 -16.15
C LEU A 273 9.18 9.61 -15.38
#